data_AF-A0A7C5KYU5-F1
#
_entry.id   AF-A0A7C5KYU5-F1
#
_cell.length_a   1.000
_cell.length_b   1.000
_cell.length_c   1.000
_cell.angle_alpha   90.00
_cell.angle_beta   90.00
_cell.angle_gamma   90.00
#
_symmetry.space_group_name_H-M   'P 1'
#
loop_
_entity.id
_entity.type
_entity.pdbx_description
1 polymer ?
#
loop_
_entity_poly.entity_id
_entity_poly.type
_entity_poly.pdbx_seq_one_letter_code
_entity_poly.pdbx_strand_id
1 'polypeptide(L)'
;QTVTSGIISALGRTGLGIEGYEDFIQTDASINPGNSGGALVNLRGELVGINTAILASGGTGNVGIGFAIPINMVRELTDQIIEYGEVRRGMLGVIMQNLTPELARAFGLDMHQGVVISQVVEDSAASKAGLLAGDVVSEINNTPVKSASAMRNMVGLMRVGAKMDITVLRDGDKKKLTAYIEDEIEQSLAGDKLNPRLAGASIESHDETGNKYLVVANVERGSAAWNARLRKGDLILSVNRAPVKTLADLKKMVNFSDKQILFNVQRGQTALFILIQ
;
A
#
# COMPACT_ATOMS: atom_id res chain seq x y z
N GLN A 1 -18.15 11.85 -29.72
CA GLN A 1 -16.82 12.15 -29.15
C GLN A 1 -16.82 13.62 -28.75
N THR A 2 -16.35 13.94 -27.55
CA THR A 2 -16.38 15.30 -26.99
C THR A 2 -14.96 15.71 -26.64
N VAL A 3 -14.60 16.96 -26.95
CA VAL A 3 -13.31 17.55 -26.57
C VAL A 3 -13.61 18.81 -25.77
N THR A 4 -12.95 18.96 -24.63
CA THR A 4 -13.03 20.15 -23.77
C THR A 4 -11.61 20.66 -23.55
N SER A 5 -11.48 21.94 -23.21
CA SER A 5 -10.17 22.58 -23.00
C SER A 5 -10.20 23.41 -21.73
N GLY A 6 -9.03 23.62 -21.15
CA GLY A 6 -8.82 24.34 -19.91
C GLY A 6 -7.32 24.44 -19.62
N ILE A 7 -6.99 24.81 -18.39
CA ILE A 7 -5.63 24.93 -17.89
C ILE A 7 -5.41 23.99 -16.71
N ILE A 8 -4.15 23.85 -16.30
CA ILE A 8 -3.77 23.21 -15.06
C ILE A 8 -4.02 24.21 -13.92
N SER A 9 -5.02 23.94 -13.08
CA SER A 9 -5.35 24.79 -11.93
C SER A 9 -4.42 24.52 -10.75
N ALA A 10 -4.01 23.27 -10.54
CA ALA A 10 -3.07 22.88 -9.49
C ALA A 10 -2.43 21.52 -9.79
N LEU A 11 -1.30 21.24 -9.13
CA LEU A 11 -0.61 19.95 -9.15
C LEU A 11 -0.50 19.41 -7.73
N GLY A 12 -0.35 18.08 -7.60
CA GLY A 12 -0.13 17.43 -6.32
C GLY A 12 -1.31 17.52 -5.35
N ARG A 13 -2.54 17.50 -5.88
CA ARG A 13 -3.74 17.60 -5.06
C ARG A 13 -4.00 16.26 -4.36
N THR A 14 -4.02 16.32 -3.03
CA THR A 14 -4.20 15.17 -2.12
C THR A 14 -5.23 15.52 -1.04
N GLY A 15 -5.73 14.52 -0.31
CA GLY A 15 -6.64 14.70 0.83
C GLY A 15 -8.09 14.99 0.42
N LEU A 16 -8.47 14.57 -0.79
CA LEU A 16 -9.84 14.70 -1.31
C LEU A 16 -10.74 13.57 -0.81
N GLY A 17 -10.14 12.45 -0.39
CA GLY A 17 -10.87 11.27 0.08
C GLY A 17 -11.62 10.55 -1.03
N ILE A 18 -11.21 10.78 -2.28
CA ILE A 18 -11.78 10.14 -3.47
C ILE A 18 -11.12 8.78 -3.66
N GLU A 19 -9.81 8.70 -3.44
CA GLU A 19 -9.00 7.48 -3.60
C GLU A 19 -8.00 7.31 -2.44
N GLY A 20 -7.47 6.09 -2.27
CA GLY A 20 -6.48 5.81 -1.21
C GLY A 20 -5.10 6.46 -1.43
N TYR A 21 -4.73 6.68 -2.69
CA TYR A 21 -3.47 7.28 -3.13
C TYR A 21 -3.80 8.41 -4.12
N GLU A 22 -3.46 9.63 -3.76
CA GLU A 22 -3.94 10.83 -4.47
C GLU A 22 -2.79 11.76 -4.77
N ASP A 23 -2.50 11.99 -6.05
CA ASP A 23 -1.51 12.97 -6.53
C ASP A 23 -2.09 13.69 -7.76
N PHE A 24 -3.30 14.22 -7.63
CA PHE A 24 -4.07 14.63 -8.80
C PHE A 24 -3.53 15.90 -9.45
N ILE A 25 -3.59 15.90 -10.78
CA ILE A 25 -3.62 17.12 -11.59
C ILE A 25 -5.03 17.69 -11.48
N GLN A 26 -5.16 18.95 -11.07
CA GLN A 26 -6.42 19.66 -11.11
C GLN A 26 -6.51 20.52 -12.38
N THR A 27 -7.67 20.50 -13.03
CA THR A 27 -7.95 21.29 -14.22
C THR A 27 -9.36 21.87 -14.16
N ASP A 28 -9.55 23.00 -14.84
CA ASP A 28 -10.86 23.61 -15.10
C ASP A 28 -11.47 23.16 -16.43
N ALA A 29 -10.76 22.33 -17.20
CA ALA A 29 -11.34 21.66 -18.36
C ALA A 29 -12.57 20.84 -17.91
N SER A 30 -13.66 20.96 -18.66
CA SER A 30 -14.91 20.31 -18.26
C SER A 30 -14.77 18.78 -18.34
N ILE A 31 -14.80 18.14 -17.16
CA ILE A 31 -14.88 16.68 -16.97
C ILE A 31 -16.27 16.39 -16.41
N ASN A 32 -17.01 15.46 -17.01
CA ASN A 32 -18.34 15.05 -16.55
C ASN A 32 -18.41 13.51 -16.50
N PRO A 33 -19.43 12.92 -15.84
CA PRO A 33 -19.66 11.49 -15.91
C PRO A 33 -19.63 10.99 -17.37
N GLY A 34 -18.85 9.93 -17.62
CA GLY A 34 -18.57 9.40 -18.96
C GLY A 34 -17.20 9.81 -19.54
N ASN A 35 -16.51 10.80 -18.96
CA ASN A 35 -15.14 11.16 -19.35
C ASN A 35 -14.05 10.46 -18.50
N SER A 36 -14.44 9.76 -17.42
CA SER A 36 -13.50 8.99 -16.58
C SER A 36 -12.80 7.91 -17.41
N GLY A 37 -11.48 7.77 -17.24
CA GLY A 37 -10.62 6.94 -18.08
C GLY A 37 -10.16 7.62 -19.38
N GLY A 38 -10.71 8.78 -19.72
CA GLY A 38 -10.33 9.56 -20.90
C GLY A 38 -8.99 10.30 -20.73
N ALA A 39 -8.41 10.70 -21.85
CA ALA A 39 -7.12 11.39 -21.89
C ALA A 39 -7.20 12.87 -21.47
N LEU A 40 -6.21 13.31 -20.70
CA LEU A 40 -5.83 14.72 -20.55
C LEU A 40 -4.52 14.94 -21.30
N VAL A 41 -4.51 15.80 -22.32
CA VAL A 41 -3.35 16.02 -23.20
C VAL A 41 -2.91 17.49 -23.16
N ASN A 42 -1.62 17.73 -23.42
CA ASN A 42 -1.11 19.08 -23.63
C ASN A 42 -1.30 19.54 -25.09
N LEU A 43 -0.91 20.78 -25.42
CA LEU A 43 -1.07 21.36 -26.76
C LEU A 43 -0.27 20.64 -27.87
N ARG A 44 0.69 19.78 -27.51
CA ARG A 44 1.41 18.91 -28.46
C ARG A 44 0.73 17.57 -28.68
N GLY A 45 -0.39 17.31 -28.00
CA GLY A 45 -1.08 16.02 -28.04
C GLY A 45 -0.43 14.93 -27.18
N GLU A 46 0.53 15.29 -26.32
CA GLU A 46 1.16 14.35 -25.40
C GLU A 46 0.21 14.12 -24.21
N LEU A 47 0.01 12.85 -23.84
CA LEU A 47 -0.79 12.45 -22.68
C LEU A 47 -0.10 12.88 -21.39
N VAL A 48 -0.77 13.69 -20.58
CA VAL A 48 -0.25 14.19 -19.30
C VAL A 48 -0.99 13.62 -18.09
N GLY A 49 -2.21 13.11 -18.29
CA GLY A 49 -2.95 12.42 -17.24
C GLY A 49 -4.18 11.69 -17.77
N ILE A 50 -4.82 10.93 -16.88
CA ILE A 50 -6.07 10.21 -17.13
C ILE A 50 -7.16 10.81 -16.24
N ASN A 51 -8.25 11.27 -16.85
CA ASN A 51 -9.38 11.86 -16.13
C ASN A 51 -9.99 10.83 -15.18
N THR A 52 -10.18 11.19 -13.91
CA THR A 52 -10.60 10.23 -12.88
C THR A 52 -11.85 10.70 -12.16
N ALA A 53 -11.84 11.92 -11.63
CA ALA A 53 -12.88 12.41 -10.74
C ALA A 53 -13.18 13.88 -10.93
N ILE A 54 -14.27 14.33 -10.33
CA ILE A 54 -14.67 15.74 -10.25
C ILE A 54 -15.09 16.05 -8.82
N LEU A 55 -14.85 17.29 -8.39
CA LEU A 55 -15.60 17.82 -7.26
C LEU A 55 -16.90 18.42 -7.82
N ALA A 56 -18.04 17.93 -7.36
CA ALA A 56 -19.35 18.46 -7.72
C ALA A 56 -20.09 18.88 -6.44
N SER A 57 -20.51 20.15 -6.35
CA SER A 57 -21.36 20.61 -5.26
C SER A 57 -22.80 20.18 -5.51
N GLY A 58 -23.33 19.26 -4.70
CA GLY A 58 -24.74 18.85 -4.77
C GLY A 58 -25.13 18.01 -6.00
N GLY A 59 -24.16 17.40 -6.70
CA GLY A 59 -24.42 16.42 -7.77
C GLY A 59 -24.81 17.00 -9.13
N THR A 60 -24.75 18.31 -9.34
CA THR A 60 -25.23 18.99 -10.56
C THR A 60 -24.21 19.09 -11.71
N GLY A 61 -23.10 18.33 -11.64
CA GLY A 61 -22.08 18.25 -12.70
C GLY A 61 -20.81 19.04 -12.40
N ASN A 62 -19.97 19.23 -13.43
CA ASN A 62 -18.70 19.93 -13.32
C ASN A 62 -18.88 21.40 -12.90
N VAL A 63 -18.20 21.82 -11.83
CA VAL A 63 -18.17 23.23 -11.37
C VAL A 63 -16.82 23.90 -11.69
N GLY A 64 -16.12 23.44 -12.73
CA GLY A 64 -14.77 23.89 -13.08
C GLY A 64 -13.65 23.25 -12.26
N ILE A 65 -13.91 22.11 -11.61
CA ILE A 65 -12.91 21.38 -10.81
C ILE A 65 -12.90 19.90 -11.21
N GLY A 66 -12.00 19.57 -12.11
CA GLY A 66 -11.70 18.20 -12.54
C GLY A 66 -10.36 17.71 -12.01
N PHE A 67 -10.25 16.38 -11.85
CA PHE A 67 -9.04 15.70 -11.39
C PHE A 67 -8.62 14.60 -12.35
N ALA A 68 -7.32 14.55 -12.63
CA ALA A 68 -6.69 13.52 -13.43
C ALA A 68 -5.49 12.90 -12.71
N ILE A 69 -5.31 11.58 -12.84
CA ILE A 69 -4.10 10.89 -12.37
C ILE A 69 -2.94 11.23 -13.32
N PRO A 70 -1.77 11.66 -12.83
CA PRO A 70 -0.61 11.96 -13.67
C PRO A 70 -0.15 10.77 -14.49
N ILE A 71 0.27 11.01 -15.75
CA ILE A 71 0.68 9.93 -16.65
C ILE A 71 1.88 9.12 -16.14
N ASN A 72 2.80 9.75 -15.40
CA ASN A 72 3.93 9.02 -14.81
C ASN A 72 3.46 7.97 -13.80
N MET A 73 2.45 8.30 -12.98
CA MET A 73 1.84 7.34 -12.04
C MET A 73 1.16 6.21 -12.80
N VAL A 74 0.39 6.54 -13.84
CA VAL A 74 -0.29 5.53 -14.67
C VAL A 74 0.73 4.57 -15.29
N ARG A 75 1.84 5.09 -15.85
CA ARG A 75 2.88 4.27 -16.46
C ARG A 75 3.49 3.26 -15.48
N GLU A 76 3.89 3.72 -14.30
CA GLU A 76 4.47 2.81 -13.28
C GLU A 76 3.49 1.71 -12.87
N LEU A 77 2.21 2.04 -12.73
CA LEU A 77 1.16 1.07 -12.38
C LEU A 77 0.88 0.10 -13.52
N THR A 78 0.80 0.58 -14.77
CA THR A 78 0.57 -0.28 -15.93
C THR A 78 1.74 -1.22 -16.18
N ASP A 79 2.98 -0.76 -15.98
CA ASP A 79 4.17 -1.60 -16.14
C ASP A 79 4.13 -2.78 -15.14
N GLN A 80 3.72 -2.53 -13.89
CA GLN A 80 3.55 -3.59 -12.89
C GLN A 80 2.43 -4.58 -13.25
N ILE A 81 1.28 -4.08 -13.72
CA ILE A 81 0.16 -4.94 -14.11
C ILE A 81 0.54 -5.82 -15.30
N ILE A 82 1.27 -5.27 -16.27
CA ILE A 82 1.76 -6.03 -17.43
C ILE A 82 2.78 -7.10 -16.99
N GLU A 83 3.68 -6.76 -16.07
CA GLU A 83 4.76 -7.65 -15.64
C GLU A 83 4.27 -8.75 -14.68
N TYR A 84 3.39 -8.43 -13.74
CA TYR A 84 3.01 -9.30 -12.62
C TYR A 84 1.53 -9.67 -12.57
N GLY A 85 0.67 -9.06 -13.39
CA GLY A 85 -0.78 -9.23 -13.35
C GLY A 85 -1.49 -8.45 -12.23
N GLU A 86 -0.75 -7.76 -11.37
CA GLU A 86 -1.25 -7.01 -10.22
C GLU A 86 -0.32 -5.82 -9.89
N VAL A 87 -0.83 -4.85 -9.12
CA VAL A 87 -0.01 -3.77 -8.55
C VAL A 87 0.51 -4.23 -7.19
N ARG A 88 1.84 -4.25 -7.01
CA ARG A 88 2.47 -4.56 -5.72
C ARG A 88 2.96 -3.28 -5.08
N ARG A 89 2.25 -2.84 -4.04
CA ARG A 89 2.51 -1.56 -3.41
C ARG A 89 3.71 -1.66 -2.48
N GLY A 90 4.67 -0.76 -2.68
CA GLY A 90 5.80 -0.61 -1.79
C GLY A 90 5.39 -0.11 -0.41
N MET A 91 6.02 -0.64 0.64
CA MET A 91 5.86 -0.21 2.02
C MET A 91 7.21 0.08 2.67
N LEU A 92 7.26 1.18 3.41
CA LEU A 92 8.41 1.56 4.22
C LEU A 92 8.27 1.08 5.68
N GLY A 93 7.03 0.94 6.17
CA GLY A 93 6.74 0.53 7.55
C GLY A 93 6.91 1.66 8.57
N VAL A 94 6.30 2.80 8.31
CA VAL A 94 6.26 3.96 9.22
C VAL A 94 4.84 4.47 9.40
N ILE A 95 4.54 4.98 10.60
CA ILE A 95 3.39 5.85 10.83
C ILE A 95 3.92 7.28 10.84
N MET A 96 3.26 8.14 10.07
CA MET A 96 3.76 9.47 9.76
C MET A 96 2.64 10.52 9.76
N GLN A 97 3.03 11.77 10.00
CA GLN A 97 2.15 12.92 9.99
C GLN A 97 2.84 14.12 9.33
N ASN A 98 2.05 15.10 8.88
CA ASN A 98 2.60 16.34 8.34
C ASN A 98 3.38 17.10 9.43
N LEU A 99 4.48 17.73 9.03
CA LEU A 99 5.13 18.73 9.88
C LEU A 99 4.25 20.00 9.94
N THR A 100 3.62 20.24 11.08
CA THR A 100 2.88 21.49 11.34
C THR A 100 3.83 22.57 11.87
N PRO A 101 3.45 23.87 11.80
CA PRO A 101 4.24 24.94 12.39
C PRO A 101 4.50 24.75 13.90
N GLU A 102 3.55 24.18 14.62
CA GLU A 102 3.65 23.89 16.05
C GLU A 102 4.69 22.81 16.31
N LEU A 103 4.66 21.73 15.51
CA LEU A 103 5.66 20.67 15.57
C LEU A 103 7.04 21.21 15.19
N ALA A 104 7.17 21.95 14.09
CA ALA A 104 8.44 22.54 13.67
C ALA A 104 9.08 23.38 14.79
N ARG A 105 8.29 24.23 15.47
CA ARG A 105 8.76 24.98 16.65
C ARG A 105 9.19 24.08 17.80
N ALA A 106 8.41 23.04 18.11
CA ALA A 106 8.74 22.09 19.17
C ALA A 106 10.03 21.29 18.89
N PHE A 107 10.30 20.97 17.63
CA PHE A 107 11.53 20.31 17.18
C PHE A 107 12.70 21.28 16.94
N GLY A 108 12.50 22.60 17.08
CA GLY A 108 13.53 23.60 16.84
C GLY A 108 13.96 23.70 15.37
N LEU A 109 13.05 23.48 14.43
CA LEU A 109 13.31 23.46 13.00
C LEU A 109 12.85 24.75 12.32
N ASP A 110 13.70 25.29 11.43
CA ASP A 110 13.39 26.47 10.59
C ASP A 110 12.57 26.12 9.33
N MET A 111 12.21 24.86 9.14
CA MET A 111 11.40 24.43 8.00
C MET A 111 9.90 24.37 8.32
N HIS A 112 9.08 24.62 7.31
CA HIS A 112 7.62 24.66 7.43
C HIS A 112 6.92 23.52 6.68
N GLN A 113 7.68 22.64 6.03
CA GLN A 113 7.17 21.51 5.24
C GLN A 113 8.08 20.32 5.46
N GLY A 114 7.48 19.13 5.51
CA GLY A 114 8.16 17.88 5.79
C GLY A 114 7.21 16.86 6.38
N VAL A 115 7.74 15.68 6.69
CA VAL A 115 6.96 14.56 7.24
C VAL A 115 7.62 14.07 8.51
N VAL A 116 6.88 14.11 9.62
CA VAL A 116 7.34 13.62 10.91
C VAL A 116 7.02 12.14 11.02
N ILE A 117 8.02 11.33 11.35
CA ILE A 117 7.86 9.91 11.66
C ILE A 117 7.38 9.78 13.10
N SER A 118 6.14 9.37 13.30
CA SER A 118 5.55 9.17 14.63
C SER A 118 5.92 7.80 15.21
N GLN A 119 6.04 6.79 14.36
CA GLN A 119 6.42 5.43 14.75
C GLN A 119 7.09 4.71 13.59
N VAL A 120 8.03 3.82 13.92
CA VAL A 120 8.64 2.87 12.99
C VAL A 120 8.16 1.47 13.36
N VAL A 121 7.67 0.73 12.37
CA VAL A 121 7.22 -0.66 12.56
C VAL A 121 8.47 -1.54 12.71
N GLU A 122 8.46 -2.45 13.70
CA GLU A 122 9.56 -3.38 13.92
C GLU A 122 9.79 -4.27 12.68
N ASP A 123 11.04 -4.66 12.43
CA ASP A 123 11.45 -5.45 11.25
C ASP A 123 11.09 -4.90 9.87
N SER A 124 10.61 -3.66 9.77
CA SER A 124 10.29 -3.01 8.51
C SER A 124 11.51 -2.50 7.76
N ALA A 125 11.31 -2.14 6.48
CA ALA A 125 12.29 -1.41 5.67
C ALA A 125 12.83 -0.15 6.37
N ALA A 126 11.99 0.61 7.07
CA ALA A 126 12.41 1.78 7.84
C ALA A 126 13.29 1.42 9.03
N SER A 127 12.89 0.41 9.80
CA SER A 127 13.67 -0.06 10.94
C SER A 127 15.07 -0.52 10.50
N LYS A 128 15.14 -1.32 9.43
CA LYS A 128 16.40 -1.79 8.82
C LYS A 128 17.27 -0.64 8.29
N ALA A 129 16.64 0.43 7.80
CA ALA A 129 17.33 1.64 7.34
C ALA A 129 17.81 2.56 8.48
N GLY A 130 17.44 2.27 9.74
CA GLY A 130 17.79 3.07 10.90
C GLY A 130 16.97 4.37 11.03
N LEU A 131 15.78 4.42 10.42
CA LEU A 131 14.80 5.48 10.71
C LEU A 131 14.31 5.33 12.15
N LEU A 132 14.02 6.47 12.79
CA LEU A 132 13.53 6.53 14.16
C LEU A 132 12.28 7.39 14.26
N ALA A 133 11.48 7.13 15.31
CA ALA A 133 10.42 8.07 15.69
C ALA A 133 11.04 9.42 16.07
N GLY A 134 10.43 10.52 15.63
CA GLY A 134 10.94 11.87 15.76
C GLY A 134 11.77 12.36 14.58
N ASP A 135 12.17 11.48 13.65
CA ASP A 135 12.79 11.92 12.40
C ASP A 135 11.83 12.79 11.58
N VAL A 136 12.36 13.87 11.00
CA VAL A 136 11.62 14.70 10.04
C VAL A 136 12.19 14.47 8.65
N VAL A 137 11.45 13.75 7.81
CA VAL A 137 11.80 13.50 6.42
C VAL A 137 11.60 14.77 5.60
N SER A 138 12.68 15.23 4.96
CA SER A 138 12.66 16.42 4.10
C SER A 138 12.71 16.06 2.61
N GLU A 139 13.38 14.95 2.24
CA GLU A 139 13.55 14.54 0.85
C GLU A 139 13.57 13.01 0.71
N ILE A 140 13.09 12.53 -0.43
CA ILE A 140 13.22 11.14 -0.88
C ILE A 140 13.76 11.16 -2.30
N ASN A 141 14.84 10.41 -2.57
CA ASN A 141 15.53 10.35 -3.86
C ASN A 141 15.84 11.75 -4.43
N ASN A 142 16.32 12.66 -3.57
CA ASN A 142 16.58 14.09 -3.87
C ASN A 142 15.34 14.89 -4.29
N THR A 143 14.13 14.36 -4.09
CA THR A 143 12.87 15.07 -4.33
C THR A 143 12.31 15.56 -3.00
N PRO A 144 12.01 16.86 -2.85
CA PRO A 144 11.43 17.41 -1.63
C PRO A 144 10.08 16.77 -1.29
N VAL A 145 9.91 16.37 -0.03
CA VAL A 145 8.67 15.78 0.46
C VAL A 145 7.89 16.83 1.25
N LYS A 146 6.74 17.24 0.71
CA LYS A 146 5.96 18.36 1.26
C LYS A 146 4.88 17.95 2.24
N SER A 147 4.44 16.69 2.19
CA SER A 147 3.36 16.16 3.03
C SER A 147 3.45 14.65 3.18
N ALA A 148 2.81 14.12 4.22
CA ALA A 148 2.70 12.70 4.49
C ALA A 148 1.95 11.96 3.37
N SER A 149 0.96 12.61 2.73
CA SER A 149 0.28 12.07 1.56
C SER A 149 1.23 11.94 0.37
N ALA A 150 2.04 12.97 0.10
CA ALA A 150 3.04 12.91 -0.96
C ALA A 150 4.07 11.80 -0.70
N MET A 151 4.57 11.69 0.54
CA MET A 151 5.46 10.59 0.93
C MET A 151 4.82 9.22 0.72
N ARG A 152 3.57 9.04 1.15
CA ARG A 152 2.82 7.79 0.97
C ARG A 152 2.73 7.41 -0.50
N ASN A 153 2.42 8.36 -1.37
CA ASN A 153 2.34 8.10 -2.80
C ASN A 153 3.69 7.73 -3.40
N MET A 154 4.74 8.47 -3.05
CA MET A 154 6.09 8.16 -3.52
C MET A 154 6.50 6.74 -3.13
N VAL A 155 6.31 6.36 -1.86
CA VAL A 155 6.63 5.02 -1.36
C VAL A 155 5.76 3.94 -2.02
N GLY A 156 4.45 4.15 -2.12
CA GLY A 156 3.52 3.14 -2.65
C GLY A 156 3.64 2.89 -4.15
N LEU A 157 4.24 3.83 -4.90
CA LEU A 157 4.54 3.66 -6.33
C LEU A 157 5.91 3.02 -6.59
N MET A 158 6.79 2.97 -5.59
CA MET A 158 8.08 2.32 -5.75
C MET A 158 7.91 0.79 -5.79
N ARG A 159 8.68 0.15 -6.66
CA ARG A 159 8.73 -1.31 -6.76
C ARG A 159 9.30 -1.90 -5.46
N VAL A 160 8.80 -3.06 -5.08
CA VAL A 160 9.40 -3.87 -4.00
C VAL A 160 10.86 -4.19 -4.37
N GLY A 161 11.76 -4.02 -3.39
CA GLY A 161 13.20 -4.12 -3.55
C GLY A 161 13.90 -2.86 -4.05
N ALA A 162 13.15 -1.82 -4.48
CA ALA A 162 13.75 -0.57 -4.95
C ALA A 162 14.53 0.13 -3.82
N LYS A 163 15.72 0.62 -4.16
CA LYS A 163 16.52 1.47 -3.28
C LYS A 163 15.85 2.84 -3.14
N MET A 164 15.74 3.32 -1.91
CA MET A 164 15.21 4.64 -1.57
C MET A 164 16.21 5.39 -0.69
N ASP A 165 16.71 6.52 -1.18
CA ASP A 165 17.56 7.42 -0.42
C ASP A 165 16.68 8.47 0.29
N ILE A 166 16.79 8.57 1.61
CA ILE A 166 15.93 9.38 2.48
C ILE A 166 16.79 10.41 3.19
N THR A 167 16.49 11.69 3.02
CA THR A 167 17.09 12.77 3.82
C THR A 167 16.17 13.07 4.99
N VAL A 168 16.68 12.93 6.21
CA VAL A 168 15.97 13.24 7.46
C VAL A 168 16.71 14.30 8.26
N LEU A 169 15.96 15.03 9.08
CA LEU A 169 16.48 15.83 10.18
C LEU A 169 16.25 15.07 11.48
N ARG A 170 17.33 14.87 12.23
CA ARG A 170 17.32 14.22 13.55
C ARG A 170 18.14 15.07 14.49
N ASP A 171 17.53 15.53 15.57
CA ASP A 171 18.17 16.39 16.56
C ASP A 171 18.79 17.67 15.97
N GLY A 172 18.19 18.20 14.89
CA GLY A 172 18.68 19.37 14.16
C GLY A 172 19.69 19.07 13.05
N ASP A 173 20.27 17.86 13.00
CA ASP A 173 21.25 17.47 12.00
C ASP A 173 20.61 16.77 10.79
N LYS A 174 21.10 17.11 9.59
CA LYS A 174 20.73 16.38 8.37
C LYS A 174 21.45 15.04 8.30
N LYS A 175 20.68 13.96 8.14
CA LYS A 175 21.18 12.59 7.91
C LYS A 175 20.61 12.04 6.61
N LYS A 176 21.44 11.29 5.88
CA LYS A 176 21.01 10.51 4.73
C LYS A 176 20.96 9.04 5.11
N LEU A 177 19.81 8.42 4.91
CA LEU A 177 19.56 7.01 5.16
C LEU A 177 19.20 6.34 3.83
N THR A 178 19.45 5.05 3.73
CA THR A 178 19.07 4.26 2.55
C THR A 178 18.18 3.12 3.03
N ALA A 179 16.97 3.05 2.49
CA ALA A 179 16.03 1.96 2.69
C ALA A 179 15.87 1.15 1.40
N TYR A 180 15.41 -0.09 1.54
CA TYR A 180 14.95 -0.91 0.43
C TYR A 180 13.46 -1.17 0.64
N ILE A 181 12.64 -0.79 -0.33
CA ILE A 181 11.19 -0.90 -0.22
C ILE A 181 10.80 -2.37 -0.08
N GLU A 182 9.95 -2.66 0.90
CA GLU A 182 9.42 -4.00 1.13
C GLU A 182 7.98 -4.08 0.64
N ASP A 183 7.48 -5.30 0.48
CA ASP A 183 6.07 -5.52 0.18
C ASP A 183 5.21 -5.18 1.41
N GLU A 184 3.93 -4.92 1.19
CA GLU A 184 2.98 -4.75 2.27
C GLU A 184 3.05 -5.97 3.19
N ILE A 185 3.29 -5.72 4.48
CA ILE A 185 3.18 -6.77 5.50
C ILE A 185 1.69 -7.08 5.59
N GLU A 186 1.22 -8.00 4.74
CA GLU A 186 -0.12 -8.51 4.86
C GLU A 186 -0.26 -9.12 6.25
N GLN A 187 -1.08 -8.48 7.08
CA GLN A 187 -1.39 -8.99 8.40
C GLN A 187 -2.53 -10.00 8.35
N SER A 188 -3.30 -10.02 7.25
CA SER A 188 -4.43 -10.93 7.07
C SER A 188 -4.61 -11.30 5.61
N LEU A 189 -4.96 -12.56 5.35
CA LEU A 189 -5.24 -13.11 4.04
C LEU A 189 -6.52 -13.95 4.08
N ALA A 190 -7.47 -13.61 3.23
CA ALA A 190 -8.68 -14.37 3.05
C ALA A 190 -8.39 -15.66 2.25
N GLY A 191 -8.86 -16.80 2.74
CA GLY A 191 -8.53 -18.11 2.20
C GLY A 191 -9.04 -18.33 0.78
N ASP A 192 -10.18 -17.75 0.42
CA ASP A 192 -10.75 -17.77 -0.93
C ASP A 192 -9.83 -17.14 -1.99
N LYS A 193 -9.01 -16.14 -1.60
CA LYS A 193 -7.99 -15.56 -2.49
C LYS A 193 -6.83 -16.51 -2.77
N LEU A 194 -6.52 -17.43 -1.85
CA LEU A 194 -5.48 -18.44 -2.02
C LEU A 194 -5.97 -19.63 -2.83
N ASN A 195 -7.10 -20.21 -2.41
CA ASN A 195 -7.67 -21.40 -3.03
C ASN A 195 -9.15 -21.52 -2.66
N PRO A 196 -10.07 -21.85 -3.60
CA PRO A 196 -11.50 -21.99 -3.31
C PRO A 196 -11.84 -22.94 -2.15
N ARG A 197 -10.98 -23.92 -1.87
CA ARG A 197 -11.16 -24.88 -0.77
C ARG A 197 -10.91 -24.30 0.62
N LEU A 198 -10.23 -23.15 0.67
CA LEU A 198 -10.02 -22.36 1.88
C LEU A 198 -11.07 -21.26 2.04
N ALA A 199 -12.09 -21.23 1.18
CA ALA A 199 -13.18 -20.26 1.29
C ALA A 199 -13.80 -20.28 2.69
N GLY A 200 -14.04 -19.08 3.21
CA GLY A 200 -14.56 -18.82 4.56
C GLY A 200 -13.51 -18.81 5.67
N ALA A 201 -12.22 -19.05 5.38
CA ALA A 201 -11.14 -18.83 6.35
C ALA A 201 -10.49 -17.45 6.20
N SER A 202 -9.97 -16.91 7.31
CA SER A 202 -9.02 -15.80 7.32
C SER A 202 -7.79 -16.22 8.11
N ILE A 203 -6.61 -15.91 7.58
CA ILE A 203 -5.33 -16.29 8.14
C ILE A 203 -4.57 -15.00 8.43
N GLU A 204 -4.13 -14.84 9.67
CA GLU A 204 -3.40 -13.66 10.14
C GLU A 204 -1.93 -14.00 10.40
N SER A 205 -1.07 -13.03 10.10
CA SER A 205 0.35 -13.07 10.45
C SER A 205 0.54 -12.43 11.81
N HIS A 206 1.21 -13.14 12.71
CA HIS A 206 1.63 -12.63 14.00
C HIS A 206 3.15 -12.63 14.11
N ASP A 207 3.65 -11.71 14.92
CA ASP A 207 5.06 -11.62 15.29
C ASP A 207 5.15 -11.37 16.79
N GLU A 208 5.69 -12.33 17.52
CA GLU A 208 6.02 -12.19 18.93
C GLU A 208 7.53 -12.32 19.09
N THR A 209 8.18 -11.25 19.56
CA THR A 209 9.63 -11.20 19.86
C THR A 209 10.52 -11.70 18.72
N GLY A 210 10.16 -11.40 17.46
CA GLY A 210 10.89 -11.78 16.25
C GLY A 210 10.57 -13.19 15.75
N ASN A 211 9.65 -13.90 16.40
CA ASN A 211 9.16 -15.19 15.93
C ASN A 211 7.83 -15.02 15.18
N LYS A 212 7.92 -15.08 13.86
CA LYS A 212 6.76 -14.99 12.96
C LYS A 212 6.01 -16.30 12.85
N TYR A 213 4.68 -16.24 12.94
CA TYR A 213 3.81 -17.40 12.78
C TYR A 213 2.44 -17.01 12.22
N LEU A 214 1.74 -18.00 11.68
CA LEU A 214 0.42 -17.81 11.06
C LEU A 214 -0.68 -18.45 11.90
N VAL A 215 -1.76 -17.71 12.13
CA VAL A 215 -2.93 -18.20 12.86
C VAL A 215 -4.17 -18.09 11.99
N VAL A 216 -5.02 -19.10 12.03
CA VAL A 216 -6.36 -19.01 11.45
C VAL A 216 -7.22 -18.13 12.37
N ALA A 217 -7.43 -16.88 11.99
CA ALA A 217 -8.13 -15.88 12.79
C ALA A 217 -9.65 -16.12 12.85
N ASN A 218 -10.23 -16.53 11.73
CA ASN A 218 -11.64 -16.88 11.64
C ASN A 218 -11.89 -18.00 10.62
N VAL A 219 -12.93 -18.79 10.87
CA VAL A 219 -13.48 -19.75 9.90
C VAL A 219 -14.99 -19.73 9.97
N GLU A 220 -15.63 -19.32 8.87
CA GLU A 220 -17.08 -19.27 8.74
C GLU A 220 -17.69 -20.67 8.81
N ARG A 221 -18.74 -20.85 9.62
CA ARG A 221 -19.40 -22.14 9.77
C ARG A 221 -20.04 -22.58 8.45
N GLY A 222 -19.85 -23.85 8.09
CA GLY A 222 -20.39 -24.43 6.85
C GLY A 222 -19.59 -24.12 5.59
N SER A 223 -18.56 -23.27 5.68
CA SER A 223 -17.65 -22.98 4.58
C SER A 223 -16.77 -24.17 4.18
N ALA A 224 -16.09 -24.07 3.04
CA ALA A 224 -15.17 -25.11 2.57
C ALA A 224 -14.06 -25.37 3.60
N ALA A 225 -13.45 -24.31 4.15
CA ALA A 225 -12.45 -24.42 5.20
C ALA A 225 -13.00 -25.08 6.48
N TRP A 226 -14.23 -24.74 6.88
CA TRP A 226 -14.87 -25.36 8.04
C TRP A 226 -15.11 -26.86 7.84
N ASN A 227 -15.61 -27.26 6.67
CA ASN A 227 -15.88 -28.65 6.34
C ASN A 227 -14.59 -29.47 6.24
N ALA A 228 -13.50 -28.83 5.79
CA ALA A 228 -12.15 -29.36 5.81
C ALA A 228 -11.53 -29.44 7.22
N ARG A 229 -12.28 -29.09 8.27
CA ARG A 229 -11.90 -29.15 9.70
C ARG A 229 -10.86 -28.11 10.15
N LEU A 230 -10.59 -27.09 9.35
CA LEU A 230 -9.85 -25.91 9.79
C LEU A 230 -10.69 -25.13 10.81
N ARG A 231 -10.07 -24.63 11.88
CA ARG A 231 -10.76 -23.91 12.95
C ARG A 231 -10.03 -22.64 13.33
N LYS A 232 -10.78 -21.69 13.88
CA LYS A 232 -10.23 -20.50 14.52
C LYS A 232 -9.23 -20.92 15.61
N GLY A 233 -8.07 -20.26 15.64
CA GLY A 233 -6.99 -20.53 16.59
C GLY A 233 -6.04 -21.65 16.16
N ASP A 234 -6.24 -22.26 14.98
CA ASP A 234 -5.25 -23.18 14.42
C ASP A 234 -3.98 -22.39 14.06
N LEU A 235 -2.86 -22.75 14.70
CA LEU A 235 -1.52 -22.25 14.37
C LEU A 235 -0.97 -23.07 13.21
N ILE A 236 -0.65 -22.44 12.08
CA ILE A 236 -0.17 -23.14 10.89
C ILE A 236 1.35 -23.33 11.02
N LEU A 237 1.79 -24.59 11.03
CA LEU A 237 3.20 -24.97 11.16
C LEU A 237 3.86 -25.24 9.80
N SER A 238 3.15 -25.94 8.92
CA SER A 238 3.63 -26.24 7.56
C SER A 238 2.47 -26.48 6.59
N VAL A 239 2.75 -26.26 5.30
CA VAL A 239 1.84 -26.56 4.19
C VAL A 239 2.58 -27.37 3.15
N ASN A 240 1.96 -28.44 2.66
CA ASN A 240 2.55 -29.35 1.67
C ASN A 240 3.95 -29.84 2.07
N ARG A 241 4.12 -30.13 3.37
CA ARG A 241 5.38 -30.56 4.03
C ARG A 241 6.49 -29.51 4.08
N ALA A 242 6.24 -28.28 3.65
CA ALA A 242 7.17 -27.16 3.77
C ALA A 242 6.77 -26.25 4.94
N PRO A 243 7.70 -25.89 5.86
CA PRO A 243 7.42 -24.93 6.93
C PRO A 243 6.93 -23.60 6.37
N VAL A 244 5.96 -22.99 7.04
CA VAL A 244 5.46 -21.65 6.70
C VAL A 244 5.45 -20.76 7.95
N LYS A 245 5.98 -19.54 7.84
CA LYS A 245 6.01 -18.58 8.95
C LYS A 245 5.33 -17.25 8.61
N THR A 246 5.21 -16.95 7.32
CA THR A 246 4.66 -15.70 6.81
C THR A 246 3.60 -15.96 5.74
N LEU A 247 2.71 -14.99 5.51
CA LEU A 247 1.70 -15.10 4.45
C LEU A 247 2.33 -15.23 3.06
N ALA A 248 3.52 -14.67 2.88
CA ALA A 248 4.31 -14.85 1.65
C ALA A 248 4.75 -16.32 1.45
N ASP A 249 5.15 -17.02 2.52
CA ASP A 249 5.45 -18.46 2.43
C ASP A 249 4.18 -19.24 2.06
N LEU A 250 3.07 -18.91 2.71
CA LEU A 250 1.79 -19.57 2.46
C LEU A 250 1.33 -19.42 1.00
N LYS A 251 1.41 -18.21 0.43
CA LYS A 251 1.10 -17.92 -0.98
C LYS A 251 1.97 -18.70 -1.95
N LYS A 252 3.24 -18.95 -1.62
CA LYS A 252 4.14 -19.76 -2.45
C LYS A 252 3.81 -21.26 -2.40
N MET A 253 3.24 -21.73 -1.29
CA MET A 253 3.00 -23.16 -1.04
C MET A 253 1.60 -23.63 -1.46
N VAL A 254 0.67 -22.70 -1.71
CA VAL A 254 -0.72 -22.98 -2.09
C VAL A 254 -1.03 -22.29 -3.41
N ASN A 255 -1.35 -23.05 -4.44
CA ASN A 255 -1.85 -22.52 -5.70
C ASN A 255 -3.38 -22.54 -5.73
N PHE A 256 -3.95 -21.59 -6.48
CA PHE A 256 -5.40 -21.49 -6.66
C PHE A 256 -6.03 -22.74 -7.28
N SER A 257 -5.30 -23.46 -8.14
CA SER A 257 -5.75 -24.68 -8.81
C SER A 257 -5.47 -25.98 -8.05
N ASP A 258 -4.86 -25.91 -6.85
CA ASP A 258 -4.49 -27.11 -6.11
C ASP A 258 -5.74 -27.92 -5.74
N LYS A 259 -5.74 -29.18 -6.16
CA LYS A 259 -6.84 -30.11 -5.86
C LYS A 259 -6.79 -30.61 -4.43
N GLN A 260 -5.61 -30.58 -3.81
CA GLN A 260 -5.38 -31.03 -2.44
C GLN A 260 -4.36 -30.12 -1.77
N ILE A 261 -4.59 -29.81 -0.49
CA ILE A 261 -3.66 -29.02 0.33
C ILE A 261 -3.49 -29.74 1.66
N LEU A 262 -2.26 -30.03 2.04
CA LEU A 262 -1.95 -30.65 3.33
C LEU A 262 -1.44 -29.60 4.31
N PHE A 263 -2.25 -29.25 5.30
CA PHE A 263 -1.84 -28.40 6.42
C PHE A 263 -1.34 -29.25 7.58
N ASN A 264 -0.27 -28.80 8.24
CA ASN A 264 0.09 -29.19 9.60
C ASN A 264 -0.24 -28.02 10.51
N VAL A 265 -1.15 -28.22 11.46
CA VAL A 265 -1.58 -27.18 12.38
C VAL A 265 -1.43 -27.62 13.82
N GLN A 266 -1.16 -26.67 14.71
CA GLN A 266 -1.28 -26.85 16.15
C GLN A 266 -2.60 -26.23 16.63
N ARG A 267 -3.41 -27.04 17.32
CA ARG A 267 -4.65 -26.64 17.96
C ARG A 267 -4.53 -26.88 19.45
N GLY A 268 -4.39 -25.81 20.23
CA GLY A 268 -4.07 -25.91 21.66
C GLY A 268 -2.70 -26.57 21.85
N GLN A 269 -2.68 -27.74 22.51
CA GLN A 269 -1.45 -28.50 22.75
C GLN A 269 -1.19 -29.63 21.75
N THR A 270 -2.07 -29.83 20.77
CA THR A 270 -1.98 -30.94 19.82
C THR A 270 -1.60 -30.43 18.43
N ALA A 271 -0.58 -31.03 17.82
CA ALA A 271 -0.30 -30.87 16.39
C ALA A 271 -1.02 -31.96 15.58
N LEU A 272 -1.63 -31.59 14.46
CA LEU A 272 -2.34 -32.51 13.58
C LEU A 272 -2.24 -32.11 12.11
N PHE A 273 -2.37 -33.10 11.23
CA PHE A 273 -2.47 -32.87 9.80
C PHE A 273 -3.93 -32.75 9.37
N ILE A 274 -4.21 -31.76 8.53
CA ILE A 274 -5.49 -31.53 7.87
C ILE A 274 -5.27 -31.62 6.37
N LEU A 275 -5.89 -32.62 5.74
CA LEU A 275 -5.92 -32.74 4.29
C LEU A 275 -7.20 -32.10 3.76
N ILE A 276 -7.05 -31.06 2.95
CA ILE A 276 -8.14 -30.33 2.32
C ILE A 276 -8.22 -30.81 0.86
N GLN A 277 -9.39 -31.28 0.44
CA GLN A 277 -9.66 -31.85 -0.89
C GLN A 277 -11.00 -31.39 -1.44
#